data_AF-A0A539EBZ7-F1
#
_entry.id   AF-A0A539EBZ7-F1
#
_cell.length_a   1.000
_cell.length_b   1.000
_cell.length_c   1.000
_cell.angle_alpha   90.00
_cell.angle_beta   90.00
_cell.angle_gamma   90.00
#
_symmetry.space_group_name_H-M   'P 1'
#
loop_
_entity.id
_entity.type
_entity.pdbx_description
1 polymer ?
#
loop_
_entity_poly.entity_id
_entity_poly.type
_entity_poly.pdbx_seq_one_letter_code
_entity_poly.pdbx_strand_id
1 'polypeptide(L)'
;MENLRLILVIGLSLVVLLLWDAWQKEFNPQPQVATPATSVPAAEGAKTTDTPAVATALNATPPNDTAPTTPAPVSTAPTDLGLTALKSGERIRVKTDVFDIEIDTRGGDLREADLPKYPVSIDKPQEAVTLLKDQQPPLFVAQTGLLSTSLAPDHHAL
;
A
#
# COMPACT_ATOMS: atom_id res chain seq x y z
N MET A 1 29.45 51.47 -17.49
CA MET A 1 28.23 50.64 -17.64
C MET A 1 28.33 49.34 -16.82
N GLU A 2 29.40 49.17 -16.02
CA GLU A 2 29.71 47.95 -15.25
C GLU A 2 28.77 47.67 -14.06
N ASN A 3 28.20 48.69 -13.41
CA ASN A 3 27.41 48.48 -12.18
C ASN A 3 26.08 47.75 -12.43
N LEU A 4 25.50 47.90 -13.63
CA LEU A 4 24.22 47.26 -13.97
C LEU A 4 24.38 45.74 -14.08
N ARG A 5 25.53 45.27 -14.59
CA ARG A 5 25.85 43.83 -14.64
C ARG A 5 26.01 43.25 -13.23
N LEU A 6 26.65 43.98 -12.32
CA LEU A 6 26.79 43.57 -10.91
C LEU A 6 25.43 43.46 -10.22
N ILE A 7 24.55 44.46 -10.39
CA ILE A 7 23.20 44.46 -9.81
C ILE A 7 22.37 43.28 -10.33
N LEU A 8 22.46 42.97 -11.63
CA LEU A 8 21.78 41.81 -12.21
C LEU A 8 22.29 40.48 -11.64
N VAL A 9 23.61 40.34 -11.43
CA VAL A 9 24.20 39.12 -10.83
C VAL A 9 23.77 38.96 -9.36
N ILE A 10 23.72 40.06 -8.60
CA ILE A 10 23.24 40.03 -7.21
C ILE A 10 21.75 39.67 -7.16
N GLY A 11 20.94 40.28 -8.03
CA GLY A 11 19.52 39.95 -8.14
C GLY A 11 19.27 38.49 -8.52
N LEU A 12 20.00 37.98 -9.52
CA LEU A 12 19.95 36.57 -9.91
C LEU A 12 20.32 35.64 -8.74
N SER A 13 21.39 35.96 -8.03
CA SER A 13 21.86 35.17 -6.87
C SER A 13 20.79 35.10 -5.77
N LEU A 14 20.09 36.21 -5.53
CA LEU A 14 18.99 36.27 -4.55
C LEU A 14 17.80 35.40 -4.98
N VAL A 15 17.43 35.40 -6.27
CA VAL A 15 16.37 34.53 -6.79
C VAL A 15 16.73 33.04 -6.65
N VAL A 16 17.96 32.66 -6.98
CA VAL A 16 18.45 31.27 -6.82
C VAL A 16 18.42 30.85 -5.35
N LEU A 17 18.82 31.74 -4.44
CA LEU A 17 18.80 31.47 -2.99
C LEU A 17 17.37 31.30 -2.46
N LEU A 18 16.42 32.13 -2.89
CA LEU A 18 15.00 31.99 -2.50
C LEU A 18 14.39 30.69 -3.02
N LEU A 19 14.76 30.27 -4.23
CA LEU A 19 14.28 28.99 -4.79
C LEU A 19 14.85 27.80 -4.01
N TRP A 20 16.10 27.88 -3.58
CA TRP A 20 16.72 26.87 -2.72
C TRP A 20 16.03 26.76 -1.35
N ASP A 21 15.72 27.89 -0.71
CA ASP A 21 15.04 27.90 0.60
C ASP A 21 13.62 27.31 0.51
N ALA A 22 12.87 27.68 -0.55
CA ALA A 22 11.57 27.10 -0.83
C ALA A 22 11.65 25.58 -1.06
N TRP A 23 12.66 25.11 -1.79
CA TRP A 23 12.91 23.69 -1.99
C TRP A 23 13.24 22.97 -0.67
N GLN A 24 14.09 23.54 0.18
CA GLN A 24 14.39 22.97 1.50
C GLN A 24 13.16 22.90 2.40
N LYS A 25 12.30 23.92 2.39
CA LYS A 25 11.07 23.96 3.21
C LYS A 25 10.06 22.87 2.84
N GLU A 26 9.92 22.57 1.55
CA GLU A 26 8.96 21.56 1.07
C GLU A 26 9.48 20.13 1.29
N PHE A 27 10.79 19.91 1.12
CA PHE A 27 11.35 18.56 1.07
C PHE A 27 12.13 18.12 2.33
N ASN A 28 12.35 19.00 3.33
CA ASN A 28 12.82 18.57 4.65
C ASN A 28 11.64 18.37 5.61
N PRO A 29 11.38 17.15 6.12
CA PRO A 29 10.35 16.93 7.13
C PRO A 29 10.69 17.71 8.41
N GLN A 30 9.80 18.63 8.81
CA GLN A 30 9.93 19.28 10.11
C GLN A 30 9.79 18.22 11.23
N PRO A 31 10.62 18.28 12.28
CA PRO A 31 10.47 17.40 13.43
C PRO A 31 9.05 17.49 13.98
N GLN A 32 8.30 16.39 13.92
CA GLN A 32 7.01 16.30 14.60
C GLN A 32 7.26 16.45 16.09
N VAL A 33 6.79 17.55 16.67
CA VAL A 33 6.73 17.73 18.11
C VAL A 33 5.85 16.63 18.69
N ALA A 34 6.46 15.69 19.40
CA ALA A 34 5.75 14.70 20.20
C ALA A 34 4.84 15.43 21.19
N THR A 35 3.54 15.25 21.05
CA THR A 35 2.56 15.73 22.03
C THR A 35 2.77 14.95 23.32
N PRO A 36 2.97 15.58 24.49
CA PRO A 36 3.14 14.84 25.74
C PRO A 36 1.84 14.12 26.09
N ALA A 37 1.94 12.79 26.28
CA ALA A 37 0.86 11.98 26.83
C ALA A 37 0.57 12.44 28.27
N THR A 38 -0.67 12.83 28.55
CA THR A 38 -1.17 13.07 29.90
C THR A 38 -1.20 11.75 30.67
N SER A 39 -0.44 11.66 31.76
CA SER A 39 -0.51 10.57 32.73
C SER A 39 -1.71 10.77 33.66
N VAL A 40 -2.49 9.70 33.86
CA VAL A 40 -3.53 9.61 34.91
C VAL A 40 -2.93 8.82 36.10
N PRO A 41 -3.15 9.22 37.37
CA PRO A 41 -2.50 8.59 38.51
C PRO A 41 -3.10 7.21 38.82
N ALA A 42 -2.24 6.22 39.06
CA ALA A 42 -2.62 4.93 39.62
C ALA A 42 -2.79 5.06 41.15
N ALA A 43 -3.96 4.68 41.67
CA ALA A 43 -4.20 4.47 43.08
C ALA A 43 -4.06 2.98 43.43
N GLU A 44 -3.34 2.74 44.50
CA GLU A 44 -2.87 1.49 45.09
C GLU A 44 -3.92 0.89 46.05
N GLY A 45 -3.99 -0.45 46.15
CA GLY A 45 -4.65 -1.11 47.29
C GLY A 45 -5.37 -2.42 46.97
N ALA A 46 -4.94 -3.51 47.61
CA ALA A 46 -5.27 -4.90 47.30
C ALA A 46 -6.12 -5.60 48.40
N LYS A 47 -6.94 -6.58 47.96
CA LYS A 47 -7.46 -7.80 48.67
C LYS A 47 -8.38 -7.58 49.90
N THR A 48 -9.42 -8.37 50.19
CA THR A 48 -9.60 -9.84 50.39
C THR A 48 -11.12 -10.20 50.37
N THR A 49 -11.60 -11.30 49.75
CA THR A 49 -12.00 -12.62 50.36
C THR A 49 -13.27 -12.51 51.25
N ASP A 50 -14.36 -13.30 51.18
CA ASP A 50 -14.61 -14.72 50.93
C ASP A 50 -16.14 -14.96 50.79
N THR A 51 -16.58 -16.13 50.27
CA THR A 51 -17.63 -17.04 50.84
C THR A 51 -18.29 -17.92 49.75
N PRO A 52 -18.58 -19.22 50.00
CA PRO A 52 -18.63 -20.27 48.96
C PRO A 52 -20.02 -20.87 48.65
N ALA A 53 -20.12 -21.49 47.45
CA ALA A 53 -20.70 -22.81 47.05
C ALA A 53 -22.14 -23.22 47.51
N VAL A 54 -23.04 -23.91 46.78
CA VAL A 54 -22.98 -25.11 45.91
C VAL A 54 -24.35 -25.29 45.18
N ALA A 55 -24.32 -25.71 43.89
CA ALA A 55 -25.27 -26.53 43.09
C ALA A 55 -26.77 -26.11 42.96
N THR A 56 -27.58 -26.50 41.96
CA THR A 56 -27.55 -27.60 41.00
C THR A 56 -28.40 -27.21 39.77
N ALA A 57 -28.06 -27.75 38.61
CA ALA A 57 -28.71 -27.58 37.31
C ALA A 57 -30.17 -28.08 37.20
N LEU A 58 -30.96 -27.46 36.32
CA LEU A 58 -31.69 -28.11 35.21
C LEU A 58 -32.48 -27.08 34.35
N ASN A 59 -32.06 -26.99 33.08
CA ASN A 59 -32.78 -26.65 31.84
C ASN A 59 -33.99 -25.70 31.80
N ALA A 60 -33.86 -24.62 31.03
CA ALA A 60 -34.59 -24.39 29.78
C ALA A 60 -33.98 -23.20 29.00
N THR A 61 -33.63 -23.41 27.73
CA THR A 61 -33.21 -22.42 26.70
C THR A 61 -34.36 -21.43 26.38
N PRO A 62 -34.13 -20.22 25.79
CA PRO A 62 -33.30 -19.96 24.60
C PRO A 62 -32.35 -18.73 24.68
N PRO A 63 -31.40 -18.58 23.73
CA PRO A 63 -30.20 -17.76 23.89
C PRO A 63 -30.41 -16.27 23.62
N ASN A 64 -29.74 -15.49 24.46
CA ASN A 64 -29.74 -14.05 24.57
C ASN A 64 -29.00 -13.38 23.40
N ASP A 65 -29.68 -12.41 22.80
CA ASP A 65 -29.13 -11.41 21.91
C ASP A 65 -28.04 -10.62 22.66
N THR A 66 -26.77 -10.93 22.39
CA THR A 66 -25.65 -10.16 22.92
C THR A 66 -24.46 -10.31 21.98
N ALA A 67 -24.23 -9.25 21.20
CA ALA A 67 -23.06 -9.10 20.35
C ALA A 67 -21.76 -9.23 21.19
N PRO A 68 -20.85 -10.15 20.83
CA PRO A 68 -19.49 -10.07 21.32
C PRO A 68 -18.69 -9.11 20.42
N THR A 69 -18.25 -8.01 21.03
CA THR A 69 -17.22 -7.12 20.48
C THR A 69 -15.88 -7.85 20.50
N THR A 70 -15.68 -8.74 19.53
CA THR A 70 -14.36 -9.30 19.23
C THR A 70 -13.57 -8.24 18.45
N PRO A 71 -12.36 -7.86 18.87
CA PRO A 71 -11.49 -7.05 18.02
C PRO A 71 -11.25 -7.84 16.72
N ALA A 72 -11.73 -7.29 15.60
CA ALA A 72 -11.39 -7.83 14.29
C ALA A 72 -9.86 -7.91 14.20
N PRO A 73 -9.27 -9.04 13.77
CA PRO A 73 -7.87 -9.03 13.42
C PRO A 73 -7.72 -8.01 12.30
N VAL A 74 -6.99 -6.93 12.59
CA VAL A 74 -6.45 -6.07 11.55
C VAL A 74 -5.69 -7.00 10.62
N SER A 75 -6.18 -7.11 9.39
CA SER A 75 -5.46 -7.79 8.33
C SER A 75 -4.17 -6.99 8.13
N THR A 76 -3.10 -7.42 8.79
CA THR A 76 -1.77 -7.02 8.41
C THR A 76 -1.62 -7.46 6.97
N ALA A 77 -1.49 -6.48 6.06
CA ALA A 77 -1.01 -6.75 4.71
C ALA A 77 0.18 -7.71 4.83
N PRO A 78 0.24 -8.79 4.02
CA PRO A 78 1.31 -9.77 4.16
C PRO A 78 2.67 -9.06 4.09
N THR A 79 3.39 -9.09 5.21
CA THR A 79 4.77 -8.56 5.36
C THR A 79 5.79 -9.44 4.63
N ASP A 80 5.32 -10.45 3.91
CA ASP A 80 6.09 -11.23 2.97
C ASP A 80 5.53 -10.93 1.58
N LEU A 81 6.02 -9.85 0.95
CA LEU A 81 6.02 -9.76 -0.52
C LEU A 81 7.06 -10.74 -1.03
N GLY A 82 6.89 -12.01 -0.68
CA GLY A 82 7.77 -13.08 -1.09
C GLY A 82 7.96 -12.92 -2.58
N LEU A 83 9.17 -12.57 -2.99
CA LEU A 83 9.62 -12.63 -4.37
C LEU A 83 9.73 -14.11 -4.79
N THR A 84 8.76 -14.93 -4.38
CA THR A 84 8.37 -16.13 -5.08
C THR A 84 8.16 -15.71 -6.51
N ALA A 85 9.06 -16.18 -7.39
CA ALA A 85 8.97 -15.98 -8.82
C ALA A 85 7.51 -16.14 -9.25
N LEU A 86 7.00 -15.13 -9.97
CA LEU A 86 5.62 -15.12 -10.44
C LEU A 86 5.35 -16.44 -11.16
N LYS A 87 4.45 -17.25 -10.62
CA LYS A 87 4.02 -18.48 -11.28
C LYS A 87 3.40 -18.08 -12.62
N SER A 88 3.84 -18.70 -13.71
CA SER A 88 3.35 -18.37 -15.05
C SER A 88 2.60 -19.53 -15.68
N GLY A 89 1.53 -19.20 -16.38
CA GLY A 89 0.72 -20.08 -17.21
C GLY A 89 0.79 -19.73 -18.68
N GLU A 90 -0.27 -20.07 -19.40
CA GLU A 90 -0.47 -19.58 -20.77
C GLU A 90 -0.72 -18.06 -20.74
N ARG A 91 -0.14 -17.35 -21.72
CA ARG A 91 -0.35 -15.92 -21.91
C ARG A 91 -1.40 -15.64 -22.96
N ILE A 92 -2.38 -14.83 -22.61
CA ILE A 92 -3.42 -14.35 -23.51
C ILE A 92 -3.15 -12.88 -23.81
N ARG A 93 -3.00 -12.55 -25.09
CA ARG A 93 -2.82 -11.17 -25.54
C ARG A 93 -4.15 -10.56 -25.94
N VAL A 94 -4.47 -9.40 -25.38
CA VAL A 94 -5.71 -8.66 -25.65
C VAL A 94 -5.34 -7.28 -26.17
N LYS A 95 -5.82 -6.96 -27.37
CA LYS A 95 -5.61 -5.65 -28.00
C LYS A 95 -6.92 -4.88 -28.07
N THR A 96 -6.86 -3.63 -27.64
CA THR A 96 -7.97 -2.68 -27.74
C THR A 96 -7.52 -1.46 -28.55
N ASP A 97 -8.32 -0.41 -28.53
CA ASP A 97 -7.99 0.85 -29.19
C ASP A 97 -6.86 1.61 -28.49
N VAL A 98 -6.65 1.42 -27.18
CA VAL A 98 -5.62 2.13 -26.39
C VAL A 98 -4.65 1.21 -25.66
N PHE A 99 -4.99 -0.06 -25.47
CA PHE A 99 -4.19 -1.01 -24.71
C PHE A 99 -3.76 -2.21 -25.57
N ASP A 100 -2.54 -2.66 -25.35
CA ASP A 100 -2.07 -3.98 -25.77
C ASP A 100 -1.52 -4.67 -24.52
N ILE A 101 -2.26 -5.64 -24.00
CA ILE A 101 -1.98 -6.25 -22.68
C ILE A 101 -1.77 -7.76 -22.80
N GLU A 102 -0.95 -8.31 -21.91
CA GLU A 102 -0.79 -9.75 -21.72
C GLU A 102 -1.30 -10.17 -20.34
N ILE A 103 -2.19 -11.16 -20.34
CA ILE A 103 -2.81 -11.74 -19.15
C ILE A 103 -2.28 -13.16 -18.96
N ASP A 104 -1.85 -13.49 -17.75
CA ASP A 104 -1.47 -14.84 -17.37
C ASP A 104 -2.70 -15.62 -16.88
N THR A 105 -2.95 -16.78 -17.48
CA THR A 105 -4.08 -17.65 -17.12
C THR A 105 -3.99 -18.22 -15.71
N ARG A 106 -2.80 -18.23 -15.08
CA ARG A 106 -2.63 -18.56 -13.67
C ARG A 106 -2.77 -17.29 -12.83
N GLY A 107 -3.92 -17.15 -12.17
CA GLY A 107 -4.23 -16.02 -11.29
C GLY A 107 -4.90 -14.84 -12.00
N GLY A 108 -4.85 -14.76 -13.34
CA GLY A 108 -5.45 -13.65 -14.08
C GLY A 108 -4.66 -12.35 -13.94
N ASP A 109 -3.35 -12.46 -13.73
CA ASP A 109 -2.45 -11.31 -13.55
C ASP A 109 -2.17 -10.62 -14.89
N LEU A 110 -2.08 -9.29 -14.88
CA LEU A 110 -1.52 -8.51 -16.00
C LEU A 110 0.00 -8.52 -15.92
N ARG A 111 0.65 -9.17 -16.90
CA ARG A 111 2.10 -9.33 -16.99
C ARG A 111 2.76 -8.22 -17.79
N GLU A 112 2.08 -7.73 -18.82
CA GLU A 112 2.54 -6.66 -19.70
C GLU A 112 1.38 -5.75 -20.09
N ALA A 113 1.65 -4.46 -20.19
CA ALA A 113 0.65 -3.49 -20.63
C ALA A 113 1.30 -2.32 -21.38
N ASP A 114 1.11 -2.30 -22.69
CA ASP A 114 1.53 -1.22 -23.56
C ASP A 114 0.38 -0.27 -23.88
N LEU A 115 0.74 0.98 -24.17
CA LEU A 115 -0.16 2.02 -24.62
C LEU A 115 0.20 2.45 -26.05
N PRO A 116 -0.28 1.76 -27.11
CA PRO A 116 0.17 1.98 -28.49
C PRO A 116 -0.04 3.40 -29.03
N LYS A 117 -0.98 4.16 -28.45
CA LYS A 117 -1.26 5.55 -28.84
C LYS A 117 -0.39 6.58 -28.12
N TYR A 118 0.45 6.16 -27.18
CA TYR A 118 1.24 7.02 -26.32
C TYR A 118 2.73 6.69 -26.48
N PRO A 119 3.51 7.55 -27.15
CA PRO A 119 4.92 7.29 -27.34
C PRO A 119 5.71 7.55 -26.05
N VAL A 120 6.82 6.83 -25.88
CA VAL A 120 7.74 6.99 -24.74
C VAL A 120 8.40 8.38 -24.71
N SER A 121 8.66 8.96 -25.88
CA SER A 121 9.17 10.32 -26.02
C SER A 121 8.74 10.94 -27.35
N ILE A 122 8.80 12.27 -27.42
CA ILE A 122 8.45 13.03 -28.64
C ILE A 122 9.39 12.65 -29.81
N ASP A 123 10.65 12.36 -29.51
CA ASP A 123 11.66 11.98 -30.50
C ASP A 123 11.46 10.55 -31.04
N LYS A 124 10.64 9.74 -30.35
CA LYS A 124 10.40 8.32 -30.68
C LYS A 124 8.90 8.01 -30.80
N PRO A 125 8.23 8.52 -31.84
CA PRO A 125 6.79 8.36 -31.99
C PRO A 125 6.32 6.93 -32.26
N GLN A 126 7.23 6.03 -32.66
CA GLN A 126 6.94 4.62 -32.96
C GLN A 126 7.12 3.69 -31.75
N GLU A 127 7.74 4.17 -30.68
CA GLU A 127 8.00 3.37 -29.47
C GLU A 127 6.92 3.69 -28.44
N ALA A 128 5.97 2.77 -28.27
CA ALA A 128 4.89 2.91 -27.30
C ALA A 128 5.45 2.83 -25.86
N VAL A 129 4.82 3.53 -24.93
CA VAL A 129 5.15 3.38 -23.51
C VAL A 129 4.60 2.07 -22.96
N THR A 130 5.47 1.31 -22.30
CA THR A 130 5.11 0.11 -21.52
C THR A 130 4.90 0.53 -20.07
N LEU A 131 3.70 0.31 -19.55
CA LEU A 131 3.33 0.60 -18.16
C LEU A 131 3.69 -0.55 -17.23
N LEU A 132 3.35 -1.79 -17.60
CA LEU A 132 3.59 -2.99 -16.80
C LEU A 132 4.57 -3.91 -17.54
N LYS A 133 5.52 -4.51 -16.83
CA LYS A 133 6.44 -5.52 -17.37
C LYS A 133 6.87 -6.51 -16.30
N ASP A 134 7.05 -7.76 -16.70
CA ASP A 134 7.46 -8.84 -15.80
C ASP A 134 8.88 -9.41 -16.03
N GLN A 135 9.51 -9.07 -17.17
CA GLN A 135 10.79 -9.65 -17.59
C GLN A 135 12.04 -9.01 -16.95
N GLN A 136 11.94 -7.80 -16.38
CA GLN A 136 13.11 -7.03 -15.94
C GLN A 136 12.81 -6.16 -14.72
N PRO A 137 13.79 -5.89 -13.85
CA PRO A 137 13.65 -4.88 -12.81
C PRO A 137 13.40 -3.46 -13.40
N PRO A 138 12.58 -2.62 -12.74
CA PRO A 138 11.69 -3.00 -11.65
C PRO A 138 10.55 -3.89 -12.17
N LEU A 139 10.23 -4.95 -11.42
CA LEU A 139 9.07 -5.78 -11.67
C LEU A 139 7.83 -4.95 -11.39
N PHE A 140 6.97 -4.75 -12.39
CA PHE A 140 5.73 -4.00 -12.20
C PHE A 140 4.58 -4.70 -12.91
N VAL A 141 3.79 -5.41 -12.11
CA VAL A 141 2.66 -6.24 -12.55
C VAL A 141 1.43 -5.86 -11.75
N ALA A 142 0.25 -6.07 -12.33
CA ALA A 142 -1.02 -5.93 -11.63
C ALA A 142 -1.57 -7.33 -11.36
N GLN A 143 -1.57 -7.74 -10.09
CA GLN A 143 -2.06 -9.05 -9.67
C GLN A 143 -3.46 -8.92 -9.08
N THR A 144 -4.31 -9.88 -9.41
CA THR A 144 -5.65 -10.00 -8.85
C THR A 144 -5.90 -11.44 -8.45
N GLY A 145 -6.88 -11.66 -7.58
CA GLY A 145 -7.19 -12.99 -7.10
C GLY A 145 -8.29 -12.99 -6.06
N LEU A 146 -8.77 -14.18 -5.76
CA LEU A 146 -9.73 -14.40 -4.69
C LEU A 146 -8.96 -14.93 -3.48
N LEU A 147 -9.06 -14.22 -2.36
CA LEU A 147 -8.56 -14.67 -1.07
C LEU A 147 -9.72 -15.27 -0.27
N SER A 148 -9.52 -16.45 0.29
CA SER A 148 -10.49 -17.07 1.19
C SER A 148 -10.02 -16.95 2.64
N THR A 149 -10.99 -16.75 3.53
CA THR A 149 -10.80 -16.77 4.99
C THR A 149 -10.97 -18.18 5.59
N SER A 150 -11.32 -19.17 4.76
CA SER A 150 -11.48 -20.59 5.10
C SER A 150 -10.83 -21.47 4.03
N LEU A 151 -10.79 -22.80 4.22
CA LEU A 151 -10.30 -23.72 3.18
C LEU A 151 -11.23 -23.61 1.96
N ALA A 152 -10.78 -22.92 0.91
CA ALA A 152 -11.52 -22.77 -0.34
C ALA A 152 -10.76 -23.42 -1.50
N PRO A 153 -11.46 -23.85 -2.56
CA PRO A 153 -10.82 -24.29 -3.79
C PRO A 153 -9.91 -23.19 -4.31
N ASP A 154 -8.62 -23.49 -4.38
CA ASP A 154 -7.65 -22.68 -5.09
C ASP A 154 -7.35 -23.30 -6.45
N HIS A 155 -6.47 -22.68 -7.22
CA HIS A 155 -6.01 -23.18 -8.51
C HIS A 155 -5.18 -24.48 -8.41
N HIS A 156 -5.10 -25.11 -7.23
CA HIS A 156 -4.48 -26.41 -6.96
C HIS A 156 -5.50 -27.48 -6.55
N ALA A 157 -6.80 -27.16 -6.42
CA ALA A 157 -7.85 -28.14 -6.15
C ALA A 157 -8.15 -28.97 -7.41
N LEU A 158 -7.70 -30.24 -7.41
CA LEU A 158 -8.13 -31.30 -8.33
C LEU A 158 -9.36 -32.02 -7.78
#